data_AF-A0A804J3F6-F1
#
_entry.id   AF-A0A804J3F6-F1
#
_cell.length_a   1.000
_cell.length_b   1.000
_cell.length_c   1.000
_cell.angle_alpha   90.00
_cell.angle_beta   90.00
_cell.angle_gamma   90.00
#
_symmetry.space_group_name_H-M   'P 1'
#
loop_
_entity.id
_entity.type
_entity.pdbx_description
1 polymer ?
#
loop_
_entity_poly.entity_id
_entity_poly.type
_entity_poly.pdbx_seq_one_letter_code
_entity_poly.pdbx_strand_id
1 'polypeptide(L)'
;MPTPATATTTTPALASSIFCRCPPFAVPPLPPAVASSPPAAILAARAPVAQRRVSCQIVVSTDLSSSSSEVEEEEQQAADKIGKRVRVKVPLKVYHVQKAPELDLNGLEGVIKQYVGVWKGKRISANLPFKVEFKIDVEGQPRPVKFFAHLKEDEFEYLPSSD
;
A
#
# COMPACT_ATOMS: atom_id res chain seq x y z
N MET A 1 5.01 61.38 21.51
CA MET A 1 5.36 60.75 22.80
C MET A 1 5.76 59.31 22.51
N PRO A 2 7.04 58.94 22.72
CA PRO A 2 7.60 57.63 22.39
C PRO A 2 7.30 56.58 23.48
N THR A 3 7.31 55.31 23.08
CA THR A 3 7.25 54.09 23.90
C THR A 3 8.47 53.94 24.81
N PRO A 4 8.37 53.10 25.85
CA PRO A 4 9.45 52.14 26.06
C PRO A 4 8.98 50.70 26.33
N ALA A 5 9.90 49.81 25.99
CA ALA A 5 9.84 48.36 25.93
C ALA A 5 9.71 47.68 27.31
N THR A 6 9.23 46.43 27.32
CA THR A 6 9.36 45.51 28.45
C THR A 6 10.07 44.23 28.00
N ALA A 7 10.95 43.76 28.88
CA ALA A 7 12.13 42.96 28.61
C ALA A 7 11.91 41.44 28.51
N THR A 8 12.83 40.84 27.76
CA THR A 8 13.18 39.42 27.62
C THR A 8 13.65 38.80 28.95
N THR A 9 13.27 37.54 29.24
CA THR A 9 13.93 36.68 30.24
C THR A 9 14.00 35.21 29.79
N THR A 10 15.14 34.88 29.20
CA THR A 10 16.07 33.72 29.31
C THR A 10 15.77 32.50 30.24
N THR A 11 15.62 31.30 29.62
CA THR A 11 16.10 29.90 29.96
C THR A 11 15.68 29.15 31.25
N PRO A 12 15.97 27.81 31.39
CA PRO A 12 16.16 26.69 30.43
C PRO A 12 15.45 25.36 30.85
N ALA A 13 15.70 24.29 30.07
CA ALA A 13 15.66 22.85 30.44
C ALA A 13 14.25 22.19 30.47
N LEU A 14 14.01 20.95 30.04
CA LEU A 14 14.80 19.72 30.02
C LEU A 14 14.42 18.85 28.80
N ALA A 15 15.43 18.19 28.25
CA ALA A 15 15.30 17.10 27.29
C ALA A 15 14.54 15.91 27.89
N SER A 16 13.64 15.29 27.12
CA SER A 16 13.05 13.99 27.44
C SER A 16 13.27 13.05 26.26
N SER A 17 14.41 12.36 26.34
CA SER A 17 14.86 11.30 25.44
C SER A 17 14.23 9.97 25.87
N ILE A 18 13.28 9.46 25.09
CA ILE A 18 12.77 8.09 25.24
C ILE A 18 13.49 7.21 24.23
N PHE A 19 14.74 6.88 24.54
CA PHE A 19 15.43 5.76 23.92
C PHE A 19 14.99 4.48 24.63
N CYS A 20 14.26 3.61 23.91
CA CYS A 20 14.00 2.24 24.35
C CYS A 20 15.33 1.49 24.44
N ARG A 21 15.89 1.41 25.66
CA ARG A 21 17.01 0.54 26.00
C ARG A 21 16.53 -0.91 25.96
N CYS A 22 16.94 -1.65 24.92
CA CYS A 22 17.00 -3.10 25.01
C CYS A 22 18.13 -3.50 25.98
N PRO A 23 17.93 -4.46 26.88
CA PRO A 23 18.99 -4.91 27.78
C PRO A 23 20.09 -5.64 26.98
N PRO A 24 21.38 -5.45 27.32
CA PRO A 24 22.44 -6.26 26.74
C PRO A 24 22.32 -7.70 27.28
N PHE A 25 22.17 -8.65 26.37
CA PHE A 25 22.30 -10.08 26.67
C PHE A 25 23.68 -10.32 27.31
N ALA A 26 23.67 -10.80 28.55
CA ALA A 26 24.85 -11.22 29.27
C ALA A 26 25.48 -12.44 28.57
N VAL A 27 26.73 -12.31 28.15
CA VAL A 27 27.55 -13.42 27.63
C VAL A 27 28.26 -14.08 28.82
N PRO A 28 28.11 -15.40 29.04
CA PRO A 28 28.88 -16.09 30.08
C PRO A 28 30.32 -16.36 29.61
N PRO A 29 31.31 -16.38 30.52
CA PRO A 29 32.72 -16.53 30.18
C PRO A 29 33.10 -17.97 29.79
N LEU A 30 34.04 -18.08 28.85
CA LEU A 30 34.69 -19.32 28.43
C LEU A 30 35.51 -19.96 29.57
N PRO A 31 35.42 -21.27 29.83
CA PRO A 31 36.41 -21.98 30.64
C PRO A 31 37.65 -22.39 29.81
N PRO A 32 38.82 -22.55 30.46
CA PRO A 32 40.07 -22.85 29.78
C PRO A 32 40.17 -24.31 29.31
N ALA A 33 40.93 -24.50 28.23
CA ALA A 33 41.25 -25.76 27.63
C ALA A 33 42.02 -26.68 28.59
N VAL A 34 41.51 -27.90 28.78
CA VAL A 34 42.27 -29.03 29.32
C VAL A 34 42.08 -30.23 28.38
N ALA A 35 43.20 -30.67 27.82
CA ALA A 35 43.30 -31.83 26.95
C ALA A 35 43.32 -33.11 27.81
N SER A 36 42.46 -34.08 27.49
CA SER A 36 42.70 -35.49 27.82
C SER A 36 41.90 -36.41 26.89
N SER A 37 42.58 -37.47 26.45
CA SER A 37 42.28 -38.45 25.38
C SER A 37 40.86 -39.04 25.27
N PRO A 38 40.47 -39.55 24.08
CA PRO A 38 39.19 -40.23 23.89
C PRO A 38 39.25 -41.73 24.24
N PRO A 39 38.20 -42.32 24.86
CA PRO A 39 37.90 -43.74 24.71
C PRO A 39 36.91 -43.97 23.55
N ALA A 40 37.11 -45.08 22.85
CA ALA A 40 36.38 -45.50 21.67
C ALA A 40 34.86 -45.61 21.91
N ALA A 41 34.06 -44.98 21.04
CA ALA A 41 32.61 -45.11 20.98
C ALA A 41 32.16 -45.64 19.61
N ILE A 42 31.73 -46.90 19.64
CA ILE A 42 30.79 -47.64 18.79
C ILE A 42 30.23 -46.86 17.59
N LEU A 43 30.51 -47.37 16.38
CA LEU A 43 29.89 -46.96 15.12
C LEU A 43 28.37 -47.24 15.14
N ALA A 44 27.58 -46.22 15.45
CA ALA A 44 26.17 -46.20 15.07
C ALA A 44 26.09 -45.80 13.59
N ALA A 45 25.76 -46.75 12.72
CA ALA A 45 25.51 -46.49 11.30
C ALA A 45 24.32 -45.52 11.18
N ARG A 46 24.62 -44.26 10.85
CA ARG A 46 23.62 -43.24 10.52
C ARG A 46 23.08 -43.55 9.13
N ALA A 47 21.89 -44.14 9.06
CA ALA A 47 21.18 -44.29 7.79
C ALA A 47 20.99 -42.89 7.17
N PRO A 48 21.31 -42.68 5.88
CA PRO A 48 21.05 -41.39 5.25
C PRO A 48 19.53 -41.22 5.13
N VAL A 49 18.97 -40.27 5.87
CA VAL A 49 17.61 -39.76 5.62
C VAL A 49 17.64 -39.17 4.22
N ALA A 50 17.04 -39.89 3.26
CA ALA A 50 16.87 -39.41 1.90
C ALA A 50 16.03 -38.13 1.93
N GLN A 51 16.69 -36.97 1.82
CA GLN A 51 16.03 -35.70 1.66
C GLN A 51 15.30 -35.72 0.31
N ARG A 52 14.00 -35.99 0.33
CA ARG A 52 13.14 -35.84 -0.84
C ARG A 52 13.16 -34.36 -1.25
N ARG A 53 13.96 -34.03 -2.25
CA ARG A 53 13.87 -32.75 -2.94
C ARG A 53 12.58 -32.75 -3.74
N VAL A 54 11.60 -31.99 -3.26
CA VAL A 54 10.43 -31.64 -4.06
C VAL A 54 10.88 -30.53 -5.00
N SER A 55 11.03 -30.84 -6.29
CA SER A 55 11.21 -29.85 -7.35
C SER A 55 9.89 -29.67 -8.09
N CYS A 56 9.26 -28.52 -7.93
CA CYS A 56 8.11 -28.16 -8.74
C CYS A 56 8.62 -27.61 -10.08
N GLN A 57 8.23 -28.23 -11.19
CA GLN A 57 8.33 -27.61 -12.50
C GLN A 57 7.03 -26.88 -12.79
N ILE A 58 7.14 -25.60 -13.13
CA ILE A 58 6.02 -24.82 -13.62
C ILE A 58 5.95 -25.08 -15.13
N VAL A 59 4.85 -25.69 -15.59
CA VAL A 59 4.56 -25.81 -17.02
C VAL A 59 3.94 -24.49 -17.43
N VAL A 60 4.76 -23.57 -17.93
CA VAL A 60 4.27 -22.37 -18.62
C VAL A 60 3.85 -22.81 -20.02
N SER A 61 2.62 -23.32 -20.15
CA SER A 61 1.94 -23.34 -21.44
C SER A 61 1.48 -21.91 -21.70
N THR A 62 2.38 -21.08 -22.18
CA THR A 62 2.02 -19.76 -22.67
C THR A 62 2.79 -19.53 -23.95
N ASP A 63 2.06 -19.49 -25.05
CA ASP A 63 2.49 -18.85 -26.28
C ASP A 63 2.90 -17.41 -25.95
N LEU A 64 4.20 -17.24 -25.73
CA LEU A 64 4.88 -15.98 -25.37
C LEU A 64 4.80 -14.90 -26.47
N SER A 65 3.92 -15.07 -27.46
CA SER A 65 3.63 -14.08 -28.49
C SER A 65 2.30 -13.34 -28.32
N SER A 66 1.38 -13.81 -27.45
CA SER A 66 0.10 -13.10 -27.17
C SER A 66 0.11 -12.25 -25.90
N SER A 67 1.12 -12.39 -25.02
CA SER A 67 1.15 -11.65 -23.75
C SER A 67 1.49 -10.15 -23.90
N SER A 68 1.97 -9.70 -25.05
CA SER A 68 2.22 -8.27 -25.31
C SER A 68 0.95 -7.56 -25.79
N SER A 69 0.12 -8.25 -26.55
CA SER A 69 -1.12 -7.69 -27.13
C SER A 69 -2.19 -7.45 -26.07
N GLU A 70 -2.35 -8.37 -25.12
CA GLU A 70 -3.43 -8.27 -24.13
C GLU A 70 -3.23 -7.15 -23.10
N VAL A 71 -1.97 -6.82 -22.77
CA VAL A 71 -1.66 -5.71 -21.86
C VAL A 71 -1.87 -4.37 -22.55
N GLU A 72 -1.52 -4.29 -23.83
CA GLU A 72 -1.72 -3.09 -24.66
C GLU A 72 -3.20 -2.83 -24.90
N GLU A 73 -4.00 -3.86 -25.17
CA GLU A 73 -5.45 -3.71 -25.37
C GLU A 73 -6.18 -3.30 -24.09
N GLU A 74 -5.80 -3.83 -22.92
CA GLU A 74 -6.37 -3.41 -21.63
C GLU A 74 -5.99 -1.96 -21.29
N GLU A 75 -4.74 -1.55 -21.58
CA GLU A 75 -4.29 -0.18 -21.38
C GLU A 75 -5.01 0.82 -22.30
N GLN A 76 -5.21 0.46 -23.58
CA GLN A 76 -5.97 1.28 -24.53
C GLN A 76 -7.43 1.43 -24.10
N GLN A 77 -8.12 0.33 -23.78
CA GLN A 77 -9.51 0.38 -23.34
C GLN A 77 -9.66 1.14 -22.03
N ALA A 78 -8.68 1.03 -21.13
CA ALA A 78 -8.65 1.81 -19.90
C ALA A 78 -8.43 3.30 -20.18
N ALA A 79 -7.55 3.65 -21.11
CA ALA A 79 -7.31 5.03 -21.52
C ALA A 79 -8.58 5.69 -22.08
N ASP A 80 -9.38 4.95 -22.85
CA ASP A 80 -10.68 5.42 -23.36
C ASP A 80 -11.73 5.65 -22.27
N LYS A 81 -11.58 4.98 -21.11
CA LYS A 81 -12.46 5.16 -19.94
C LYS A 81 -12.05 6.36 -19.09
N ILE A 82 -10.79 6.80 -19.16
CA ILE A 82 -10.28 7.94 -18.40
C ILE A 82 -10.92 9.24 -18.90
N GLY A 83 -11.31 10.13 -17.99
CA GLY A 83 -11.94 11.41 -18.29
C GLY A 83 -13.48 11.33 -18.39
N LYS A 84 -14.07 10.13 -18.44
CA LYS A 84 -15.53 9.98 -18.44
C LYS A 84 -16.12 10.36 -17.09
N ARG A 85 -17.32 10.94 -17.14
CA ARG A 85 -18.16 11.19 -15.97
C ARG A 85 -18.83 9.89 -15.55
N VAL A 86 -18.83 9.64 -14.25
CA VAL A 86 -19.41 8.44 -13.66
C VAL A 86 -20.32 8.82 -12.51
N ARG A 87 -21.37 8.04 -12.32
CA ARG A 87 -22.27 8.14 -11.17
C ARG A 87 -22.23 6.85 -10.37
N VAL A 88 -22.05 6.95 -9.06
CA VAL A 88 -22.00 5.77 -8.19
C VAL A 88 -23.42 5.24 -7.97
N LYS A 89 -23.61 3.93 -8.16
CA LYS A 89 -24.91 3.26 -8.02
C LYS A 89 -25.08 2.55 -6.68
N VAL A 90 -23.98 2.09 -6.10
CA VAL A 90 -23.97 1.29 -4.86
C VAL A 90 -23.75 2.21 -3.66
N PRO A 91 -24.44 2.01 -2.53
CA PRO A 91 -24.14 2.72 -1.30
C PRO A 91 -22.73 2.36 -0.80
N LEU A 92 -21.81 3.32 -0.86
CA LEU A 92 -20.40 3.13 -0.53
C LEU A 92 -19.94 4.24 0.40
N LYS A 93 -19.52 3.86 1.60
CA LYS A 93 -19.00 4.79 2.60
C LYS A 93 -17.49 4.84 2.53
N VAL A 94 -16.97 6.06 2.52
CA VAL A 94 -15.53 6.33 2.41
C VAL A 94 -15.06 7.15 3.61
N TYR A 95 -13.94 6.74 4.20
CA TYR A 95 -13.46 7.27 5.48
C TYR A 95 -12.12 8.03 5.38
N HIS A 96 -11.47 8.07 4.22
CA HIS A 96 -10.16 8.76 4.09
C HIS A 96 -10.27 10.26 3.84
N VAL A 97 -11.48 10.82 3.79
CA VAL A 97 -11.70 12.24 3.56
C VAL A 97 -11.56 13.00 4.88
N GLN A 98 -10.45 13.72 5.06
CA GLN A 98 -10.14 14.43 6.31
C GLN A 98 -11.21 15.42 6.79
N LYS A 99 -12.05 15.93 5.87
CA LYS A 99 -13.08 16.95 6.16
C LYS A 99 -14.48 16.37 6.33
N ALA A 100 -14.70 15.13 5.90
CA ALA A 100 -15.96 14.42 6.00
C ALA A 100 -15.63 12.96 6.35
N PRO A 101 -15.49 12.63 7.65
CA PRO A 101 -14.98 11.33 8.08
C PRO A 101 -15.89 10.17 7.68
N GLU A 102 -17.18 10.40 7.50
CA GLU A 102 -18.12 9.42 6.94
C GLU A 102 -18.85 10.08 5.77
N LEU A 103 -18.43 9.73 4.55
CA LEU A 103 -19.02 10.25 3.34
C LEU A 103 -19.61 9.10 2.52
N ASP A 104 -20.92 9.15 2.29
CA ASP A 104 -21.61 8.25 1.38
C ASP A 104 -21.46 8.74 -0.06
N LEU A 105 -20.98 7.85 -0.94
CA LEU A 105 -20.78 8.14 -2.35
C LEU A 105 -22.03 7.85 -3.19
N ASN A 106 -23.08 7.27 -2.62
CA ASN A 106 -24.27 6.88 -3.36
C ASN A 106 -24.86 8.03 -4.18
N GLY A 107 -25.02 7.83 -5.48
CA GLY A 107 -25.61 8.81 -6.39
C GLY A 107 -24.71 10.01 -6.71
N LEU A 108 -23.52 10.10 -6.12
CA LEU A 108 -22.57 11.16 -6.41
C LEU A 108 -21.91 10.96 -7.77
N GLU A 109 -21.60 12.08 -8.40
CA GLU A 109 -20.94 12.12 -9.69
C GLU A 109 -19.47 12.47 -9.54
N GLY A 110 -18.64 11.79 -10.31
CA GLY A 110 -17.20 12.00 -10.34
C GLY A 110 -16.64 11.87 -11.75
N VAL A 111 -15.35 12.11 -11.88
CA VAL A 111 -14.62 11.95 -13.14
C VAL A 111 -13.51 10.93 -12.95
N ILE A 112 -13.42 9.93 -13.82
CA ILE A 112 -12.32 8.98 -13.79
C ILE A 112 -11.02 9.72 -14.14
N LYS A 113 -10.06 9.72 -13.22
CA LYS A 113 -8.75 10.35 -13.44
C LYS A 113 -7.68 9.37 -13.90
N GLN A 114 -7.74 8.13 -13.43
CA GLN A 114 -6.69 7.16 -13.69
C GLN A 114 -7.22 5.73 -13.58
N TYR A 115 -6.67 4.84 -14.41
CA TYR A 115 -6.77 3.39 -14.25
C TYR A 115 -5.48 2.85 -13.64
N VAL A 116 -5.59 2.08 -12.56
CA VAL A 116 -4.48 1.54 -11.75
C VAL A 116 -4.29 0.03 -12.00
N GLY A 117 -5.05 -0.57 -12.92
CA GLY A 117 -4.89 -1.97 -13.32
C GLY A 117 -3.63 -2.23 -14.16
N VAL A 118 -3.07 -1.19 -14.80
CA VAL A 118 -1.80 -1.27 -15.53
C VAL A 118 -0.84 -0.20 -15.00
N TRP A 119 0.40 -0.59 -14.75
CA TRP A 119 1.47 0.32 -14.34
C TRP A 119 2.75 0.00 -15.10
N LYS A 120 3.22 0.97 -15.90
CA LYS A 120 4.44 0.85 -16.71
C LYS A 120 4.47 -0.44 -17.55
N GLY A 121 3.36 -0.75 -18.23
CA GLY A 121 3.20 -1.95 -19.05
C GLY A 121 3.14 -3.26 -18.26
N LYS A 122 2.92 -3.22 -16.94
CA LYS A 122 2.67 -4.42 -16.12
C LYS A 122 1.26 -4.40 -15.59
N ARG A 123 0.56 -5.52 -15.74
CA ARG A 123 -0.76 -5.75 -15.13
C ARG A 123 -0.60 -5.88 -13.61
N ILE A 124 -1.36 -5.09 -12.87
CA ILE A 124 -1.45 -5.12 -11.41
C ILE A 124 -2.76 -5.80 -11.03
N SER A 125 -2.74 -6.61 -9.97
CA SER A 125 -3.92 -7.24 -9.37
C SER A 125 -4.73 -6.28 -8.49
N ALA A 126 -5.00 -5.06 -8.96
CA ALA A 126 -5.75 -4.08 -8.20
C ALA A 126 -7.24 -4.44 -8.22
N ASN A 127 -7.83 -4.71 -7.06
CA ASN A 127 -9.26 -5.05 -6.98
C ASN A 127 -10.17 -3.88 -7.36
N LEU A 128 -9.75 -2.64 -7.12
CA LEU A 128 -10.48 -1.40 -7.40
C LEU A 128 -9.62 -0.53 -8.33
N PRO A 129 -9.63 -0.80 -9.65
CA PRO A 129 -8.64 -0.20 -10.54
C PRO A 129 -8.99 1.23 -10.98
N PHE A 130 -10.24 1.69 -10.85
CA PHE A 130 -10.64 3.04 -11.30
C PHE A 130 -10.47 4.06 -10.20
N LYS A 131 -9.58 5.03 -10.39
CA LYS A 131 -9.44 6.17 -9.50
C LYS A 131 -10.32 7.31 -9.98
N VAL A 132 -11.37 7.59 -9.22
CA VAL A 132 -12.39 8.61 -9.54
C VAL A 132 -12.17 9.84 -8.66
N GLU A 133 -12.13 11.03 -9.26
CA GLU A 133 -12.14 12.32 -8.56
C GLU A 133 -13.58 12.76 -8.31
N PHE A 134 -13.88 13.06 -7.05
CA PHE A 134 -15.13 13.66 -6.63
C PHE A 134 -14.89 15.09 -6.15
N LYS A 135 -15.86 15.96 -6.42
CA LYS A 135 -15.90 17.34 -5.94
C LYS A 135 -17.22 17.53 -5.21
N ILE A 136 -17.16 17.70 -3.90
CA ILE A 136 -18.36 17.86 -3.07
C ILE A 136 -18.28 19.18 -2.33
N ASP A 137 -19.41 19.87 -2.31
CA ASP A 137 -19.62 21.05 -1.49
C ASP A 137 -20.07 20.59 -0.11
N VAL A 138 -19.13 20.62 0.85
CA VAL A 138 -19.40 20.25 2.24
C VAL A 138 -19.79 21.50 3.02
N GLU A 139 -20.92 21.43 3.74
CA GLU A 139 -21.39 22.53 4.58
C GLU A 139 -20.31 22.94 5.60
N GLY A 140 -19.98 24.24 5.61
CA GLY A 140 -18.92 24.80 6.45
C GLY A 140 -17.57 24.99 5.75
N GLN A 141 -17.45 24.66 4.46
CA GLN A 141 -16.27 25.01 3.66
C GLN A 141 -16.62 26.02 2.56
N PRO A 142 -15.80 27.07 2.36
CA PRO A 142 -15.98 28.00 1.24
C PRO A 142 -15.53 27.43 -0.10
N ARG A 143 -14.89 26.24 -0.11
CA ARG A 143 -14.34 25.62 -1.32
C ARG A 143 -14.77 24.15 -1.44
N PRO A 144 -15.05 23.67 -2.67
CA PRO A 144 -15.36 22.26 -2.91
C PRO A 144 -14.21 21.36 -2.45
N VAL A 145 -14.52 20.33 -1.67
CA VAL A 145 -13.55 19.33 -1.24
C VAL A 145 -13.32 18.36 -2.40
N LYS A 146 -12.07 18.29 -2.84
CA LYS A 146 -11.63 17.33 -3.85
C LYS A 146 -11.03 16.12 -3.14
N PHE A 147 -11.51 14.94 -3.47
CA PHE A 147 -10.93 13.70 -3.00
C PHE A 147 -11.03 12.63 -4.08
N PHE A 148 -10.23 11.57 -3.92
CA PHE A 148 -10.19 10.46 -4.85
C PHE A 148 -10.66 9.19 -4.17
N ALA A 149 -11.48 8.39 -4.84
CA ALA A 149 -11.83 7.05 -4.39
C ALA A 149 -11.49 6.02 -5.48
N HIS A 150 -11.12 4.82 -5.06
CA HIS A 150 -10.92 3.70 -5.97
C HIS A 150 -12.20 2.88 -6.04
N LEU A 151 -12.74 2.70 -7.24
CA LEU A 151 -13.98 2.00 -7.51
C LEU A 151 -13.77 0.90 -8.55
N LYS A 152 -14.70 -0.05 -8.59
CA LYS A 152 -14.86 -1.07 -9.63
C LYS A 152 -15.87 -0.62 -10.69
N GLU A 153 -15.77 -1.17 -11.89
CA GLU A 153 -16.72 -0.90 -12.99
C GLU A 153 -18.16 -1.24 -12.61
N ASP A 154 -18.38 -2.26 -11.77
CA ASP A 154 -19.72 -2.69 -11.35
C ASP A 154 -20.39 -1.74 -10.34
N GLU A 155 -19.62 -0.83 -9.72
CA GLU A 155 -20.10 0.05 -8.64
C GLU A 155 -20.65 1.39 -9.18
N PHE A 156 -20.34 1.73 -10.44
CA PHE A 156 -20.72 2.99 -11.07
C PHE A 156 -21.29 2.81 -12.47
N GLU A 157 -22.03 3.81 -12.94
CA GLU A 157 -22.52 3.90 -14.32
C GLU A 157 -21.85 5.09 -15.04
N TYR A 158 -21.56 4.92 -16.33
CA TYR A 158 -21.05 5.99 -17.17
C TYR A 158 -22.19 6.95 -17.53
N LEU A 159 -21.98 8.25 -17.31
CA LEU A 159 -22.89 9.27 -17.79
C LEU A 159 -22.47 9.71 -19.19
N PRO A 160 -23.41 9.82 -20.16
CA PRO A 160 -23.10 10.42 -21.44
C PRO A 160 -22.71 11.89 -21.21
N SER A 161 -21.47 12.25 -21.53
CA SER A 161 -21.11 13.64 -21.72
C SER A 161 -21.76 14.08 -23.03
N SER A 162 -22.93 14.70 -22.94
CA SER A 162 -23.50 15.44 -24.07
C SER A 162 -22.52 16.54 -24.44
N ASP A 163 -21.81 16.34 -25.54
CA ASP A 163 -21.02 17.35 -26.25
C ASP A 163 -21.97 18.31 -26.99
#